data_AF-A0A7J4ADK7-F1
#
_entry.id   AF-A0A7J4ADK7-F1
#
_cell.length_a   1.000
_cell.length_b   1.000
_cell.length_c   1.000
_cell.angle_alpha   90.00
_cell.angle_beta   90.00
_cell.angle_gamma   90.00
#
_symmetry.space_group_name_H-M   'P 1'
#
loop_
_entity.id
_entity.type
_entity.pdbx_description
1 polymer ?
#
loop_
_entity_poly.entity_id
_entity_poly.type
_entity_poly.pdbx_seq_one_letter_code
_entity_poly.pdbx_strand_id
1 'polypeptide(L)'
;MAGIKDARILGGIGSILLILPYTNIVGLILILIALKFIADETKKSDIFNNALYAIIMGIIGLAILSFSFFSLISFFTLNIFAVTFSLILVAIAAVILIISMWFFKKSLDETGNTFNIGYFKTAGSLFFIGAIIAITIIGAIITFILFFIGAIFLIIAFFSLPEQYQVPPKVPVEPI
;
A
#
# COMPACT_ATOMS: atom_id res chain seq x y z
N MET A 1 15.06 10.79 -19.11
CA MET A 1 14.42 11.05 -17.81
C MET A 1 13.25 10.09 -17.74
N ALA A 2 13.15 9.27 -16.69
CA ALA A 2 12.05 8.32 -16.59
C ALA A 2 10.75 9.10 -16.36
N GLY A 3 9.73 8.86 -17.20
CA GLY A 3 8.50 9.67 -17.22
C GLY A 3 7.28 8.91 -16.73
N ILE A 4 6.08 9.50 -16.87
CA ILE A 4 4.80 8.84 -16.50
C ILE A 4 4.62 7.51 -17.22
N LYS A 5 5.09 7.38 -18.47
CA LYS A 5 5.08 6.10 -19.19
C LYS A 5 5.83 4.99 -18.45
N ASP A 6 6.99 5.30 -17.87
CA ASP A 6 7.76 4.33 -17.10
C ASP A 6 7.06 3.99 -15.79
N ALA A 7 6.44 4.99 -15.14
CA ALA A 7 5.62 4.76 -13.96
C ALA A 7 4.42 3.84 -14.25
N ARG A 8 3.74 4.02 -15.39
CA ARG A 8 2.66 3.16 -15.86
C ARG A 8 3.13 1.71 -16.01
N ILE A 9 4.26 1.51 -16.70
CA ILE A 9 4.80 0.17 -16.97
C ILE A 9 5.28 -0.49 -15.67
N LEU A 10 6.11 0.20 -14.88
CA LEU A 10 6.66 -0.33 -13.63
C LEU A 10 5.56 -0.58 -12.59
N GLY A 11 4.60 0.33 -12.46
CA GLY A 11 3.49 0.20 -11.53
C GLY A 11 2.52 -0.91 -11.93
N GLY A 12 2.23 -1.05 -13.23
CA GLY A 12 1.43 -2.15 -13.77
C GLY A 12 2.09 -3.52 -13.55
N ILE A 13 3.36 -3.67 -13.93
CA ILE A 13 4.13 -4.90 -13.69
C ILE A 13 4.25 -5.18 -12.20
N GLY A 14 4.56 -4.16 -11.39
CA GLY A 14 4.70 -4.28 -9.94
C GLY A 14 3.41 -4.77 -9.29
N SER A 15 2.26 -4.28 -9.74
CA SER A 15 0.94 -4.70 -9.25
C SER A 15 0.59 -6.14 -9.65
N ILE A 16 1.02 -6.60 -10.83
CA ILE A 16 0.89 -8.01 -11.23
C ILE A 16 1.78 -8.90 -10.36
N LEU A 17 3.03 -8.50 -10.13
CA LEU A 17 3.99 -9.24 -9.30
C LEU A 17 3.58 -9.30 -7.82
N LEU A 18 2.74 -8.39 -7.36
CA LEU A 18 2.17 -8.38 -6.01
C LEU A 18 1.17 -9.54 -5.77
N ILE A 19 0.56 -10.05 -6.84
CA ILE A 19 -0.41 -11.16 -6.78
C ILE A 19 0.32 -12.51 -6.80
N LEU A 20 1.50 -12.55 -7.43
CA LEU A 20 2.26 -13.77 -7.62
C LEU A 20 3.06 -14.11 -6.34
N PRO A 21 2.94 -15.34 -5.82
CA PRO A 21 3.69 -15.75 -4.65
C PRO A 21 5.20 -15.65 -4.93
N TYR A 22 5.98 -15.37 -3.88
CA TYR A 22 7.44 -15.21 -3.91
C TYR A 22 7.99 -13.94 -4.59
N THR A 23 7.22 -13.26 -5.46
CA THR A 23 7.65 -12.02 -6.13
C THR A 23 7.14 -10.74 -5.47
N ASN A 24 6.37 -10.85 -4.38
CA ASN A 24 5.70 -9.73 -3.70
C ASN A 24 6.64 -8.57 -3.35
N ILE A 25 7.85 -8.86 -2.88
CA ILE A 25 8.83 -7.82 -2.50
C ILE A 25 9.27 -7.02 -3.73
N VAL A 26 9.56 -7.71 -4.83
CA VAL A 26 9.94 -7.08 -6.09
C VAL A 26 8.78 -6.23 -6.62
N GLY A 27 7.55 -6.75 -6.55
CA GLY A 27 6.34 -6.02 -6.92
C GLY A 27 6.14 -4.72 -6.12
N LEU A 28 6.31 -4.78 -4.80
CA LEU A 28 6.24 -3.60 -3.93
C LEU A 28 7.31 -2.55 -4.27
N ILE A 29 8.54 -2.98 -4.55
CA ILE A 29 9.63 -2.07 -4.94
C ILE A 29 9.31 -1.38 -6.27
N LEU A 30 8.79 -2.12 -7.26
CA LEU A 30 8.36 -1.58 -8.55
C LEU A 30 7.24 -0.53 -8.41
N ILE A 31 6.23 -0.82 -7.58
CA ILE A 31 5.15 0.13 -7.27
C ILE A 31 5.74 1.39 -6.62
N LEU A 32 6.68 1.23 -5.68
CA LEU A 32 7.32 2.36 -5.02
C LEU A 32 8.12 3.23 -6.02
N ILE A 33 8.86 2.61 -6.94
CA ILE A 33 9.58 3.33 -8.01
C ILE A 33 8.60 4.05 -8.94
N ALA A 34 7.47 3.42 -9.29
CA ALA A 34 6.43 4.06 -10.09
C ALA A 34 5.84 5.29 -9.41
N LEU A 35 5.54 5.20 -8.11
CA LEU A 35 5.05 6.33 -7.32
C LEU A 35 6.12 7.43 -7.18
N LYS A 36 7.40 7.06 -7.15
CA LYS A 36 8.51 8.02 -7.18
C LYS A 36 8.52 8.82 -8.47
N PHE A 37 8.46 8.15 -9.63
CA PHE A 37 8.43 8.83 -10.92
C PHE A 37 7.20 9.73 -11.08
N ILE A 38 6.05 9.30 -10.57
CA ILE A 38 4.86 10.15 -10.51
C ILE A 38 5.10 11.38 -9.64
N ALA A 39 5.68 11.22 -8.44
CA ALA A 39 5.96 12.32 -7.53
C ALA A 39 6.94 13.35 -8.14
N ASP A 40 7.97 12.86 -8.83
CA ASP A 40 8.99 13.69 -9.49
C ASP A 40 8.38 14.49 -10.65
N GLU A 41 7.54 13.87 -11.48
CA GLU A 41 6.87 14.52 -12.63
C GLU A 41 5.76 15.51 -12.21
N THR A 42 4.95 15.12 -11.22
CA THR A 42 3.82 15.94 -10.74
C THR A 42 4.26 17.00 -9.72
N LYS A 43 5.54 17.01 -9.33
CA LYS A 43 6.11 17.82 -8.24
C LYS A 43 5.37 17.68 -6.90
N LYS A 44 4.70 16.56 -6.68
CA LYS A 44 3.98 16.24 -5.44
C LYS A 44 4.72 15.12 -4.69
N SER A 45 5.68 15.50 -3.86
CA SER A 45 6.46 14.56 -3.04
C SER A 45 5.61 13.69 -2.12
N ASP A 46 4.41 14.17 -1.73
CA ASP A 46 3.50 13.44 -0.84
C ASP A 46 3.06 12.10 -1.40
N ILE A 47 3.00 11.94 -2.73
CA ILE A 47 2.65 10.67 -3.37
C ILE A 47 3.68 9.60 -2.99
N PHE A 48 4.97 9.88 -3.19
CA PHE A 48 6.03 8.94 -2.85
C PHE A 48 6.26 8.83 -1.34
N ASN A 49 6.29 9.95 -0.62
CA ASN A 49 6.59 9.97 0.82
C ASN A 49 5.56 9.17 1.61
N ASN A 50 4.27 9.30 1.32
CA ASN A 50 3.24 8.52 1.99
C ASN A 50 3.40 7.01 1.70
N ALA A 51 3.74 6.61 0.48
CA ALA A 51 4.01 5.20 0.17
C ALA A 51 5.27 4.68 0.87
N LEU A 52 6.32 5.49 0.94
CA LEU A 52 7.55 5.13 1.65
C LEU A 52 7.28 4.96 3.15
N TYR A 53 6.52 5.87 3.77
CA TYR A 53 6.11 5.75 5.17
C TYR A 53 5.28 4.49 5.42
N ALA A 54 4.41 4.12 4.48
CA ALA A 54 3.68 2.87 4.56
C ALA A 54 4.63 1.66 4.59
N ILE A 55 5.61 1.58 3.67
CA ILE A 55 6.56 0.46 3.65
C ILE A 55 7.38 0.41 4.94
N ILE A 56 7.89 1.54 5.41
CA ILE A 56 8.69 1.61 6.65
C ILE A 56 7.85 1.14 7.85
N MET A 57 6.63 1.66 8.01
CA MET A 57 5.72 1.25 9.08
C MET A 57 5.34 -0.23 8.96
N GLY A 58 5.13 -0.73 7.74
CA GLY A 58 4.86 -2.13 7.45
C GLY A 58 5.99 -3.04 7.92
N ILE A 59 7.24 -2.68 7.60
CA ILE A 59 8.43 -3.43 8.05
C ILE A 59 8.53 -3.43 9.58
N ILE A 60 8.33 -2.27 10.23
CA ILE A 60 8.36 -2.16 11.70
C ILE A 60 7.26 -3.02 12.33
N GLY A 61 6.03 -2.93 11.82
CA GLY A 61 4.89 -3.70 12.31
C GLY A 61 5.09 -5.20 12.14
N LEU A 62 5.60 -5.63 10.98
CA LEU A 62 5.92 -7.04 10.73
C LEU A 62 7.05 -7.55 11.63
N ALA A 63 8.09 -6.76 11.88
CA ALA A 63 9.18 -7.16 12.78
C ALA A 63 8.67 -7.38 14.22
N ILE A 64 7.82 -6.49 14.73
CA ILE A 64 7.19 -6.63 16.06
C ILE A 64 6.28 -7.87 16.09
N LEU A 65 5.51 -8.10 15.02
CA LEU A 65 4.64 -9.26 14.91
C LEU A 65 5.46 -10.57 14.92
N SER A 66 6.54 -10.66 14.13
CA SER A 66 7.42 -11.83 14.11
C SER A 66 8.06 -12.10 15.47
N PHE A 67 8.47 -11.07 16.19
CA PHE A 67 8.98 -11.21 17.56
C PHE A 67 7.92 -11.74 18.53
N SER A 68 6.67 -11.33 18.36
CA SER A 68 5.52 -11.82 19.14
C SER A 68 5.30 -13.32 18.93
N PHE A 69 5.42 -13.81 17.69
CA PHE A 69 5.30 -15.22 17.36
C PHE A 69 6.45 -16.07 17.90
N PHE A 70 7.67 -15.53 17.97
CA PHE A 70 8.79 -16.21 18.62
C PHE A 70 8.53 -16.44 20.11
N SER A 71 7.89 -15.47 20.79
CA SER A 71 7.44 -15.63 22.19
C SER A 71 6.33 -16.69 22.34
N LEU A 72 5.54 -16.93 21.29
CA LEU A 72 4.49 -17.95 21.27
C LEU A 72 5.04 -19.38 21.15
N ILE A 73 6.30 -19.60 20.77
CA ILE A 73 6.93 -20.94 20.83
C ILE A 73 6.99 -21.46 22.28
N SER A 74 6.99 -20.56 23.27
CA SER A 74 6.82 -20.89 24.69
C SER A 74 5.37 -21.25 25.09
N PHE A 75 4.39 -21.29 24.18
CA PHE A 75 3.03 -21.80 24.48
C PHE A 75 3.06 -23.22 25.04
N PHE A 76 4.08 -24.01 24.66
CA PHE A 76 4.24 -25.39 25.13
C PHE A 76 4.49 -25.48 26.65
N THR A 77 4.89 -24.39 27.31
CA THR A 77 5.14 -24.34 28.76
C THR A 77 4.02 -23.66 29.57
N LEU A 78 2.91 -23.24 28.93
CA LEU A 78 1.73 -22.60 29.55
C LEU A 78 2.06 -21.43 30.51
N ASN A 79 3.10 -20.66 30.23
CA ASN A 79 3.43 -19.49 31.02
C ASN A 79 2.49 -18.32 30.68
N ILE A 80 1.51 -18.05 31.56
CA ILE A 80 0.49 -17.00 31.42
C ILE A 80 1.12 -15.61 31.16
N PHE A 81 2.28 -15.32 31.77
CA PHE A 81 2.98 -14.04 31.58
C PHE A 81 3.52 -13.87 30.15
N ALA A 82 4.01 -14.95 29.54
CA ALA A 82 4.49 -14.91 28.16
C ALA A 82 3.34 -14.73 27.17
N VAL A 83 2.19 -15.37 27.44
CA VAL A 83 0.99 -15.26 26.59
C VAL A 83 0.44 -13.82 26.62
N THR A 84 0.27 -13.23 27.81
CA THR A 84 -0.25 -11.85 27.91
C THR A 84 0.70 -10.83 27.28
N PHE A 85 2.01 -10.98 27.45
CA PHE A 85 3.01 -10.14 26.80
C PHE A 85 2.94 -10.24 25.26
N SER A 86 2.82 -11.46 24.72
CA SER A 86 2.67 -11.67 23.27
C SER A 86 1.40 -11.02 22.71
N LEU A 87 0.27 -11.09 23.42
CA LEU A 87 -1.00 -10.50 22.98
C LEU A 87 -0.90 -8.97 22.91
N ILE A 88 -0.22 -8.34 23.86
CA ILE A 88 0.04 -6.90 23.85
C ILE A 88 0.88 -6.52 22.63
N LEU A 89 1.95 -7.26 22.33
CA LEU A 89 2.78 -7.00 21.16
C LEU A 89 2.05 -7.20 19.84
N VAL A 90 1.20 -8.23 19.73
CA VAL A 90 0.33 -8.45 18.56
C VAL A 90 -0.62 -7.27 18.38
N ALA A 91 -1.23 -6.77 19.46
CA ALA A 91 -2.11 -5.61 19.39
C ALA A 91 -1.37 -4.34 18.93
N ILE A 92 -0.16 -4.10 19.46
CA ILE A 92 0.69 -2.98 19.03
C ILE A 92 1.07 -3.10 17.55
N ALA A 93 1.52 -4.28 17.12
CA ALA A 93 1.85 -4.55 15.72
C ALA A 93 0.64 -4.32 14.81
N ALA A 94 -0.54 -4.79 15.19
CA ALA A 94 -1.77 -4.60 14.43
C ALA A 94 -2.10 -3.12 14.22
N VAL A 95 -1.99 -2.28 15.25
CA VAL A 95 -2.20 -0.84 15.14
C VAL A 95 -1.21 -0.20 14.18
N ILE A 96 0.08 -0.56 14.28
CA ILE A 96 1.13 -0.05 13.38
C ILE A 96 0.86 -0.45 11.92
N LEU A 97 0.42 -1.69 11.67
CA LEU A 97 0.08 -2.17 10.33
C LEU A 97 -1.16 -1.47 9.75
N ILE A 98 -2.16 -1.13 10.56
CA ILE A 98 -3.29 -0.31 10.11
C ILE A 98 -2.82 1.08 9.70
N ILE A 99 -1.97 1.71 10.51
CA ILE A 99 -1.40 3.04 10.21
C ILE A 99 -0.58 2.99 8.91
N SER A 100 0.21 1.94 8.73
CA SER A 100 0.93 1.66 7.48
C SER A 100 -0.02 1.69 6.27
N MET A 101 -1.12 0.94 6.34
CA MET A 101 -2.08 0.88 5.22
C MET A 101 -2.85 2.17 5.01
N TRP A 102 -3.05 2.96 6.06
CA TRP A 102 -3.59 4.31 5.91
C TRP A 102 -2.67 5.21 5.09
N PHE A 103 -1.36 5.18 5.34
CA PHE A 103 -0.36 5.90 4.55
C PHE A 103 -0.33 5.41 3.09
N PHE A 104 -0.43 4.10 2.87
CA PHE A 104 -0.47 3.55 1.51
C PHE A 104 -1.72 4.03 0.76
N LYS A 105 -2.90 3.94 1.41
CA LYS A 105 -4.14 4.49 0.88
C LYS A 105 -4.00 5.97 0.55
N LYS A 106 -3.39 6.77 1.43
CA LYS A 106 -3.18 8.20 1.21
C LYS A 106 -2.33 8.47 -0.04
N SER A 107 -1.25 7.71 -0.25
CA SER A 107 -0.43 7.82 -1.47
C SER A 107 -1.24 7.56 -2.75
N LEU A 108 -2.08 6.52 -2.73
CA LEU A 108 -2.93 6.18 -3.87
C LEU A 108 -4.03 7.23 -4.09
N ASP A 109 -4.64 7.74 -3.02
CA ASP A 109 -5.64 8.82 -3.09
C ASP A 109 -5.04 10.09 -3.74
N GLU A 110 -3.83 10.50 -3.33
CA GLU A 110 -3.12 11.65 -3.92
C GLU A 110 -2.80 11.43 -5.41
N THR A 111 -2.42 10.19 -5.77
CA THR A 111 -2.17 9.81 -7.17
C THR A 111 -3.46 9.90 -7.98
N GLY A 112 -4.55 9.30 -7.50
CA GLY A 112 -5.86 9.33 -8.15
C GLY A 112 -6.40 10.74 -8.33
N ASN A 113 -6.24 11.61 -7.32
CA ASN A 113 -6.65 13.01 -7.39
C ASN A 113 -5.82 13.81 -8.41
N THR A 114 -4.54 13.48 -8.58
CA THR A 114 -3.65 14.20 -9.48
C THR A 114 -3.92 13.89 -10.96
N PHE A 115 -4.28 12.64 -11.27
CA PHE A 115 -4.62 12.22 -12.63
C PHE A 115 -6.13 12.15 -12.90
N ASN A 116 -6.97 12.46 -11.90
CA ASN A 116 -8.42 12.30 -11.93
C ASN A 116 -8.87 10.85 -12.28
N ILE A 117 -8.18 9.86 -11.70
CA ILE A 117 -8.43 8.43 -11.90
C ILE A 117 -8.96 7.81 -10.60
N GLY A 118 -10.25 7.43 -10.59
CA GLY A 118 -10.90 6.87 -9.40
C GLY A 118 -10.39 5.49 -8.95
N TYR A 119 -9.79 4.72 -9.86
CA TYR A 119 -9.33 3.35 -9.56
C TYR A 119 -8.24 3.28 -8.48
N PHE A 120 -7.37 4.30 -8.39
CA PHE A 120 -6.36 4.37 -7.32
C PHE A 120 -6.99 4.46 -5.93
N LYS A 121 -8.02 5.30 -5.78
CA LYS A 121 -8.76 5.47 -4.52
C LYS A 121 -9.53 4.20 -4.14
N THR A 122 -10.11 3.52 -5.13
CA THR A 122 -10.76 2.23 -4.91
C THR A 122 -9.77 1.17 -4.44
N ALA A 123 -8.63 1.04 -5.12
CA ALA A 123 -7.57 0.10 -4.73
C ALA A 123 -7.06 0.36 -3.31
N GLY A 124 -6.72 1.61 -2.98
CA GLY A 124 -6.25 2.00 -1.65
C GLY A 124 -7.28 1.73 -0.54
N SER A 125 -8.56 1.96 -0.83
CA SER A 125 -9.64 1.68 0.12
C SER A 125 -9.83 0.18 0.36
N LEU A 126 -9.79 -0.65 -0.70
CA LEU A 126 -9.85 -2.10 -0.60
C LEU A 126 -8.72 -2.66 0.27
N PHE A 127 -7.50 -2.21 0.03
CA PHE A 127 -6.35 -2.63 0.83
C PHE A 127 -6.44 -2.18 2.30
N PHE A 128 -6.93 -0.97 2.55
CA PHE A 128 -7.13 -0.47 3.91
C PHE A 128 -8.21 -1.25 4.67
N ILE A 129 -9.37 -1.49 4.05
CA ILE A 129 -10.46 -2.30 4.64
C ILE A 129 -9.96 -3.73 4.88
N GLY A 130 -9.22 -4.30 3.92
CA GLY A 130 -8.60 -5.62 4.07
C GLY A 130 -7.67 -5.71 5.28
N ALA A 131 -6.91 -4.66 5.57
CA ALA A 131 -6.01 -4.61 6.72
C ALA A 131 -6.74 -4.53 8.07
N ILE A 132 -7.87 -3.82 8.14
CA ILE A 132 -8.70 -3.76 9.36
C ILE A 132 -9.31 -5.13 9.63
N ILE A 133 -9.85 -5.78 8.59
CA ILE A 133 -10.50 -7.09 8.71
C ILE A 133 -9.47 -8.18 9.04
N ALA A 134 -8.22 -8.05 8.58
CA ALA A 134 -7.14 -9.03 8.79
C ALA A 134 -6.86 -9.36 10.26
N ILE A 135 -7.22 -8.46 11.18
CA ILE A 135 -7.04 -8.67 12.63
C ILE A 135 -7.97 -9.78 13.15
N THR A 136 -9.10 -10.01 12.48
CA THR A 136 -10.06 -11.03 12.89
C THR A 136 -9.66 -12.40 12.35
N ILE A 137 -9.84 -13.46 13.13
CA ILE A 137 -9.55 -14.85 12.71
C ILE A 137 -10.28 -15.23 11.41
N ILE A 138 -11.53 -14.80 11.26
CA ILE A 138 -12.35 -15.00 10.05
C ILE A 138 -11.85 -14.12 8.88
N GLY A 139 -11.15 -13.03 9.22
CA GLY A 139 -10.68 -12.04 8.27
C GLY A 139 -9.58 -12.51 7.34
N ALA A 140 -8.80 -13.53 7.70
CA ALA A 140 -7.68 -13.98 6.86
C ALA A 140 -8.10 -14.40 5.44
N ILE A 141 -9.22 -15.13 5.30
CA ILE A 141 -9.76 -15.55 3.99
C ILE A 141 -10.32 -14.33 3.25
N ILE A 142 -11.06 -13.47 3.95
CA ILE A 142 -11.70 -12.29 3.38
C ILE A 142 -10.64 -11.29 2.89
N THR A 143 -9.60 -11.03 3.70
CA THR A 143 -8.47 -10.18 3.36
C THR A 143 -7.75 -10.68 2.12
N PHE A 144 -7.60 -12.00 1.95
CA PHE A 144 -7.00 -12.55 0.73
C PHE A 144 -7.83 -12.18 -0.51
N ILE A 145 -9.16 -12.31 -0.45
CA ILE A 145 -10.05 -11.91 -1.55
C ILE A 145 -9.97 -10.40 -1.81
N LEU A 146 -10.03 -9.57 -0.77
CA LEU A 146 -9.93 -8.12 -0.91
C LEU A 146 -8.57 -7.67 -1.47
N PHE A 147 -7.50 -8.36 -1.09
CA PHE A 147 -6.16 -8.08 -1.60
C PHE A 147 -6.06 -8.34 -3.10
N PHE A 148 -6.61 -9.47 -3.58
CA PHE A 148 -6.67 -9.78 -5.00
C PHE A 148 -7.49 -8.75 -5.78
N ILE A 149 -8.69 -8.42 -5.29
CA ILE A 149 -9.55 -7.42 -5.93
C ILE A 149 -8.85 -6.06 -5.94
N GLY A 150 -8.25 -5.65 -4.82
CA GLY A 150 -7.48 -4.41 -4.70
C GLY A 150 -6.30 -4.34 -5.67
N ALA A 151 -5.57 -5.45 -5.82
CA ALA A 151 -4.45 -5.54 -6.77
C ALA A 151 -4.93 -5.42 -8.23
N ILE A 152 -6.07 -6.00 -8.59
CA ILE A 152 -6.68 -5.83 -9.92
C ILE A 152 -7.03 -4.36 -10.15
N PHE A 153 -7.67 -3.69 -9.18
CA PHE A 153 -7.95 -2.26 -9.28
C PHE A 153 -6.67 -1.43 -9.42
N LEU A 154 -5.60 -1.81 -8.72
CA LEU A 154 -4.31 -1.14 -8.80
C LEU A 154 -3.67 -1.30 -10.19
N ILE A 155 -3.75 -2.49 -10.79
CA ILE A 155 -3.29 -2.74 -12.17
C ILE A 155 -4.04 -1.84 -13.15
N ILE A 156 -5.38 -1.80 -13.05
CA ILE A 156 -6.23 -0.95 -13.89
C ILE A 156 -5.87 0.52 -13.69
N ALA A 157 -5.64 0.95 -12.45
CA ALA A 157 -5.26 2.31 -12.11
C ALA A 157 -3.93 2.72 -12.76
N PHE A 158 -2.90 1.91 -12.63
CA PHE A 158 -1.60 2.19 -13.25
C PHE A 158 -1.70 2.22 -14.76
N PHE A 159 -2.35 1.24 -15.40
CA PHE A 159 -2.52 1.25 -16.86
C PHE A 159 -3.42 2.37 -17.39
N SER A 160 -4.25 2.98 -16.53
CA SER A 160 -5.07 4.15 -16.86
C SER A 160 -4.28 5.47 -16.81
N LEU A 161 -3.07 5.51 -16.23
CA LEU A 161 -2.23 6.72 -16.23
C LEU A 161 -1.98 7.18 -17.66
N PRO A 162 -1.91 8.48 -17.98
CA PRO A 162 -1.58 8.97 -19.33
C PRO A 162 -0.12 8.66 -19.74
N GLU A 163 0.23 8.73 -21.02
CA GLU A 163 1.61 8.43 -21.48
C GLU A 163 2.59 9.54 -21.14
N GLN A 164 2.08 10.77 -21.04
CA GLN A 164 2.85 11.96 -20.73
C GLN A 164 2.06 12.76 -19.70
N TYR A 165 2.77 13.37 -18.75
CA TYR A 165 2.16 14.33 -17.85
C TYR A 165 1.86 15.61 -18.64
N GLN A 166 0.59 15.85 -18.94
CA GLN A 166 0.14 17.15 -19.42
C GLN A 166 -0.33 17.93 -18.20
N VAL A 167 0.33 19.06 -17.90
CA VAL A 167 -0.19 20.02 -16.92
C VAL A 167 -1.60 20.40 -17.41
N PRO A 168 -2.65 20.27 -16.57
CA PRO A 168 -4.00 20.67 -16.95
C PRO A 168 -3.93 22.08 -17.55
N PRO A 169 -4.53 22.33 -18.73
CA PRO A 169 -4.52 23.66 -19.33
C PRO A 169 -5.01 24.64 -18.28
N LYS A 170 -4.16 25.61 -17.92
CA LYS A 170 -4.55 26.73 -17.07
C LYS A 170 -5.64 27.44 -17.86
N VAL A 171 -6.91 27.18 -17.53
CA VAL A 171 -8.05 27.88 -18.14
C VAL A 171 -7.72 29.36 -17.98
N PRO A 172 -7.49 30.12 -19.07
CA PRO A 172 -7.30 31.54 -18.97
C PRO A 172 -8.53 32.06 -18.24
N VAL A 173 -8.34 32.66 -17.07
CA VAL A 173 -9.43 33.33 -16.37
C VAL A 173 -9.88 34.40 -17.35
N GLU A 174 -11.03 34.17 -17.99
CA GLU A 174 -11.63 35.13 -18.90
C GLU A 174 -11.86 36.41 -18.08
N PRO A 175 -11.21 37.54 -18.43
CA PRO A 175 -11.46 38.78 -17.72
C PRO A 175 -12.93 39.15 -17.93
N ILE A 176 -13.68 39.15 -16.83
CA ILE A 176 -15.06 39.61 -16.73
C ILE A 176 -15.11 41.10 -17.07
#